data_AF-A0A521D435-F1
#
_entry.id   AF-A0A521D435-F1
#
_cell.length_a   1.000
_cell.length_b   1.000
_cell.length_c   1.000
_cell.angle_alpha   90.00
_cell.angle_beta   90.00
_cell.angle_gamma   90.00
#
_symmetry.space_group_name_H-M   'P 1'
#
loop_
_entity.id
_entity.type
_entity.pdbx_description
1 polymer ?
#
loop_
_entity_poly.entity_id
_entity_poly.type
_entity_poly.pdbx_seq_one_letter_code
_entity_poly.pdbx_strand_id
1 'polypeptide(L)'
;MLNFSLSHLPNSINSRMQAFRFSNKLLAGFMAFAALGLLTGLFAGLAKLGFLRDVNLHIPGGLHGPLMINAFLGTLIGLERAAALEKRWTLSGPFLMAASVIFMLFVDLQYGSWLFTTGSFFVTLTLLHICIIQPKIYHYIMAIGGASLFIGNLLFTMGAPVFEIVIWWMGFPVLTIFGERLELNRIMRPPKKAQWAFVAFIFVWILGTALLHVNRVHGWHLVMVSTLATAIWLIKYDIARKTIKSVQWTKYSAWCLLSGYGWLILTGIFGLIYGLSAAGPIYDALLHMVFVGFVFSMIFAHASVIIPSLSGKIIPWSRYFYLPLVLLHGSLVIRIAGDFLGFYSIRSIGSWINVLAILMFLGGVLVQIGKNRSK
;
A
#
# COMPACT_ATOMS: atom_id res chain seq x y z
N MET A 1 -25.93 10.32 -6.29
CA MET A 1 -26.65 11.44 -6.91
C MET A 1 -26.35 12.68 -6.11
N LEU A 2 -25.71 13.68 -6.73
CA LEU A 2 -25.77 15.10 -6.41
C LEU A 2 -25.01 15.83 -7.54
N ASN A 3 -25.76 16.28 -8.55
CA ASN A 3 -25.31 17.19 -9.59
C ASN A 3 -25.28 18.60 -8.99
N PHE A 4 -24.13 19.28 -9.05
CA PHE A 4 -24.08 20.73 -8.88
C PHE A 4 -24.01 21.37 -10.27
N SER A 5 -25.15 21.94 -10.69
CA SER A 5 -25.24 22.78 -11.90
C SER A 5 -24.62 24.14 -11.62
N LEU A 6 -23.49 24.46 -12.27
CA LEU A 6 -22.85 25.77 -12.27
C LEU A 6 -23.34 26.58 -13.48
N SER A 7 -24.62 26.94 -13.49
CA SER A 7 -25.20 27.80 -14.52
C SER A 7 -25.62 29.12 -13.89
N HIS A 8 -24.68 30.05 -13.67
CA HIS A 8 -24.89 31.51 -13.66
C HIS A 8 -23.57 32.25 -13.34
N LEU A 9 -22.65 32.32 -14.30
CA LEU A 9 -21.57 33.33 -14.32
C LEU A 9 -21.34 33.80 -15.77
N PRO A 10 -21.00 35.08 -15.99
CA PRO A 10 -20.96 35.70 -17.31
C PRO A 10 -19.87 35.13 -18.24
N ASN A 11 -20.20 35.02 -19.53
CA ASN A 11 -19.51 34.26 -20.58
C ASN A 11 -18.09 34.72 -20.99
N SER A 12 -17.48 35.72 -20.35
CA SER A 12 -16.17 36.27 -20.76
C SER A 12 -14.96 35.78 -19.93
N ILE A 13 -15.16 34.94 -18.91
CA ILE A 13 -14.08 34.31 -18.10
C ILE A 13 -13.90 32.82 -18.44
N ASN A 14 -14.75 32.24 -19.29
CA ASN A 14 -14.79 30.80 -19.56
C ASN A 14 -13.71 30.25 -20.51
N SER A 15 -12.84 31.08 -21.10
CA SER A 15 -11.81 30.62 -22.06
C SER A 15 -10.41 30.41 -21.46
N ARG A 16 -10.19 30.73 -20.17
CA ARG A 16 -8.93 30.47 -19.46
C ARG A 16 -9.22 29.93 -18.06
N MET A 17 -9.58 28.66 -17.97
CA MET A 17 -9.29 27.70 -16.89
C MET A 17 -10.20 26.48 -17.10
N GLN A 18 -10.00 25.74 -18.20
CA GLN A 18 -10.31 24.32 -18.11
C GLN A 18 -9.34 23.74 -17.07
N ALA A 19 -9.86 23.36 -15.91
CA ALA A 19 -9.08 22.60 -14.94
C ALA A 19 -8.45 21.43 -15.71
N PHE A 20 -7.12 21.37 -15.74
CA PHE A 20 -6.42 20.31 -16.46
C PHE A 20 -6.90 18.98 -15.88
N ARG A 21 -7.34 18.06 -16.73
CA ARG A 21 -7.76 16.71 -16.34
C ARG A 21 -6.91 15.67 -17.04
N PHE A 22 -6.50 14.65 -16.30
CA PHE A 22 -5.84 13.51 -16.92
C PHE A 22 -6.83 12.68 -17.71
N SER A 23 -6.40 12.17 -18.87
CA SER A 23 -7.19 11.18 -19.59
C SER A 23 -7.14 9.85 -18.84
N ASN A 24 -8.29 9.17 -18.72
CA ASN A 24 -8.38 7.82 -18.16
C ASN A 24 -7.46 6.82 -18.90
N LYS A 25 -7.17 7.05 -20.19
CA LYS A 25 -6.22 6.22 -20.95
C LYS A 25 -4.80 6.35 -20.41
N LEU A 26 -4.38 7.58 -20.08
CA LEU A 26 -3.06 7.85 -19.52
C LEU A 26 -2.93 7.21 -18.13
N LEU A 27 -3.89 7.46 -17.25
CA LEU A 27 -3.91 6.88 -15.90
C LEU A 27 -3.96 5.35 -15.93
N ALA A 28 -4.74 4.75 -16.84
CA ALA A 28 -4.74 3.30 -17.04
C ALA A 28 -3.39 2.74 -17.52
N GLY A 29 -2.65 3.49 -18.35
CA GLY A 29 -1.28 3.13 -18.74
C GLY A 29 -0.33 3.09 -17.54
N PHE A 30 -0.42 4.08 -16.64
CA PHE A 30 0.35 4.08 -15.40
C PHE A 30 -0.04 2.95 -14.44
N MET A 31 -1.32 2.58 -14.37
CA MET A 31 -1.74 1.40 -13.62
C MET A 31 -1.13 0.11 -14.18
N ALA A 32 -0.94 0.00 -15.50
CA ALA A 32 -0.26 -1.14 -16.08
C ALA A 32 1.21 -1.21 -15.62
N PHE A 33 1.90 -0.08 -15.47
CA PHE A 33 3.23 -0.05 -14.88
C PHE A 33 3.25 -0.45 -13.40
N ALA A 34 2.26 -0.01 -12.61
CA ALA A 34 2.11 -0.51 -11.24
C ALA A 34 1.91 -2.03 -11.22
N ALA A 35 1.09 -2.57 -12.13
CA ALA A 35 0.90 -4.02 -12.28
C ALA A 35 2.19 -4.73 -12.72
N LEU A 36 3.04 -4.12 -13.55
CA LEU A 36 4.36 -4.66 -13.88
C LEU A 36 5.26 -4.72 -12.64
N GLY A 37 5.31 -3.67 -11.83
CA GLY A 37 6.03 -3.68 -10.54
C GLY A 37 5.53 -4.77 -9.59
N LEU A 38 4.21 -5.00 -9.56
CA LEU A 38 3.60 -6.09 -8.81
C LEU A 38 4.07 -7.45 -9.33
N LEU A 39 3.96 -7.69 -10.64
CA LEU A 39 4.31 -8.97 -11.25
C LEU A 39 5.80 -9.30 -11.10
N THR A 40 6.69 -8.32 -11.31
CA THR A 40 8.13 -8.51 -11.11
C THR A 40 8.48 -8.70 -9.64
N GLY A 41 7.80 -8.01 -8.72
CA GLY A 41 7.93 -8.21 -7.28
C GLY A 41 7.47 -9.59 -6.82
N LEU A 42 6.32 -10.08 -7.32
CA LEU A 42 5.84 -11.44 -7.05
C LEU A 42 6.81 -12.49 -7.59
N PHE A 43 7.32 -12.30 -8.82
CA PHE A 43 8.32 -13.17 -9.41
C PHE A 43 9.61 -13.21 -8.59
N ALA A 44 10.13 -12.05 -8.18
CA ALA A 44 11.29 -11.96 -7.29
C ALA A 44 11.04 -12.69 -5.95
N GLY A 45 9.82 -12.60 -5.41
CA GLY A 45 9.41 -13.33 -4.22
C GLY A 45 9.43 -14.86 -4.40
N LEU A 46 8.92 -15.35 -5.54
CA LEU A 46 8.98 -16.77 -5.90
C LEU A 46 10.42 -17.25 -6.14
N ALA A 47 11.28 -16.41 -6.74
CA ALA A 47 12.70 -16.70 -6.90
C ALA A 47 13.40 -16.92 -5.55
N LYS A 48 13.02 -16.19 -4.49
CA LYS A 48 13.53 -16.45 -3.11
C LYS A 48 13.15 -17.84 -2.58
N LEU A 49 12.09 -18.45 -3.10
CA LEU A 49 11.63 -19.81 -2.74
C LEU A 49 12.23 -20.89 -3.66
N GLY A 50 13.23 -20.54 -4.48
CA GLY A 50 13.85 -21.46 -5.42
C GLY A 50 12.98 -21.81 -6.62
N PHE A 51 11.90 -21.06 -6.89
CA PHE A 51 11.13 -21.23 -8.12
C PHE A 51 12.00 -20.90 -9.34
N LEU A 52 11.92 -21.75 -10.36
CA LEU A 52 12.63 -21.57 -11.63
C LEU A 52 14.13 -21.36 -11.48
N ARG A 53 14.77 -22.08 -10.55
CA ARG A 53 16.23 -22.09 -10.40
C ARG A 53 16.97 -22.40 -11.71
N ASP A 54 16.30 -23.13 -12.61
CA ASP A 54 16.82 -23.57 -13.91
C ASP A 54 16.41 -22.67 -15.09
N VAL A 55 15.64 -21.59 -14.86
CA VAL A 55 15.28 -20.63 -15.92
C VAL A 55 16.21 -19.43 -15.88
N ASN A 56 16.76 -19.07 -17.04
CA ASN A 56 17.69 -17.93 -17.23
C ASN A 56 17.08 -16.54 -17.01
N LEU A 57 15.90 -16.42 -16.39
CA LEU A 57 15.27 -15.13 -16.07
C LEU A 57 15.81 -14.62 -14.73
N HIS A 58 16.87 -13.80 -14.79
CA HIS A 58 17.59 -13.31 -13.62
C HIS A 58 16.92 -12.07 -13.01
N ILE A 59 15.83 -12.26 -12.25
CA ILE A 59 15.35 -11.23 -11.31
C ILE A 59 15.84 -11.63 -9.91
N PRO A 60 16.80 -10.90 -9.32
CA PRO A 60 17.34 -11.24 -8.00
C PRO A 60 16.24 -11.22 -6.94
N GLY A 61 16.14 -12.29 -6.15
CA GLY A 61 15.16 -12.37 -5.06
C GLY A 61 15.30 -11.25 -4.02
N GLY A 62 16.49 -10.66 -3.89
CA GLY A 62 16.73 -9.48 -3.06
C GLY A 62 15.90 -8.24 -3.46
N LEU A 63 15.45 -8.17 -4.72
CA LEU A 63 14.62 -7.06 -5.22
C LEU A 63 13.14 -7.20 -4.91
N HIS A 64 12.69 -8.31 -4.30
CA HIS A 64 11.28 -8.52 -3.95
C HIS A 64 10.69 -7.34 -3.15
N GLY A 65 11.30 -6.97 -2.03
CA GLY A 65 10.83 -5.85 -1.20
C GLY A 65 10.84 -4.51 -1.93
N PRO A 66 11.99 -4.10 -2.53
CA PRO A 66 12.07 -2.87 -3.32
C PRO A 66 11.02 -2.76 -4.43
N LEU A 67 10.80 -3.83 -5.21
CA LEU A 67 9.82 -3.85 -6.30
C LEU A 67 8.37 -3.80 -5.76
N MET A 68 8.05 -4.57 -4.74
CA MET A 68 6.70 -4.58 -4.16
C MET A 68 6.33 -3.24 -3.53
N ILE A 69 7.26 -2.58 -2.84
CA ILE A 69 6.94 -1.34 -2.12
C ILE A 69 7.07 -0.12 -3.02
N ASN A 70 8.20 0.04 -3.71
CA ASN A 70 8.45 1.26 -4.46
C ASN A 70 7.82 1.23 -5.85
N ALA A 71 8.07 0.17 -6.63
CA ALA A 71 7.57 0.09 -7.99
C ALA A 71 6.06 -0.21 -8.05
N PHE A 72 5.54 -1.02 -7.14
CA PHE A 72 4.10 -1.29 -7.08
C PHE A 72 3.35 -0.28 -6.21
N LEU A 73 3.52 -0.31 -4.88
CA LEU A 73 2.71 0.53 -3.98
C LEU A 73 3.00 2.02 -4.19
N GLY A 74 4.26 2.40 -4.36
CA GLY A 74 4.69 3.76 -4.63
C GLY A 74 4.03 4.34 -5.89
N THR A 75 4.08 3.59 -7.00
CA THR A 75 3.40 3.99 -8.23
C THR A 75 1.89 4.01 -8.06
N LEU A 76 1.27 2.98 -7.48
CA LEU A 76 -0.19 2.89 -7.36
C LEU A 76 -0.77 4.00 -6.47
N ILE A 77 -0.26 4.15 -5.25
CA ILE A 77 -0.72 5.16 -4.28
C ILE A 77 -0.39 6.56 -4.79
N GLY A 78 0.82 6.76 -5.33
CA GLY A 78 1.21 8.04 -5.92
C GLY A 78 0.29 8.43 -7.09
N LEU A 79 -0.07 7.48 -7.95
CA LEU A 79 -0.95 7.69 -9.10
C LEU A 79 -2.36 8.06 -8.66
N GLU A 80 -2.89 7.42 -7.63
CA GLU A 80 -4.20 7.76 -7.06
C GLU A 80 -4.23 9.22 -6.56
N ARG A 81 -3.17 9.65 -5.85
CA ARG A 81 -3.07 11.04 -5.36
C ARG A 81 -2.86 12.05 -6.49
N ALA A 82 -2.08 11.68 -7.51
CA ALA A 82 -1.90 12.49 -8.70
C ALA A 82 -3.23 12.67 -9.47
N ALA A 83 -4.00 11.59 -9.62
CA ALA A 83 -5.32 11.62 -10.26
C ALA A 83 -6.32 12.48 -9.47
N ALA A 84 -6.26 12.46 -8.13
CA ALA A 84 -7.12 13.29 -7.29
C ALA A 84 -6.81 14.80 -7.38
N LEU A 85 -5.54 15.17 -7.59
CA LEU A 85 -5.11 16.57 -7.71
C LEU A 85 -5.23 17.16 -9.13
N GLU A 86 -5.25 16.31 -10.15
CA GLU A 86 -5.27 16.70 -11.57
C GLU A 86 -4.24 17.79 -11.90
N LYS A 87 -2.97 17.61 -11.48
CA LYS A 87 -1.85 18.51 -11.82
C LYS A 87 -0.73 17.76 -12.52
N ARG A 88 -0.30 18.22 -13.71
CA ARG A 88 0.69 17.53 -14.56
C ARG A 88 1.94 17.04 -13.84
N TRP A 89 2.55 17.89 -13.01
CA TRP A 89 3.78 17.57 -12.30
C TRP A 89 3.64 16.41 -11.29
N THR A 90 2.43 16.13 -10.81
CA THR A 90 2.19 15.06 -9.83
C THR A 90 2.38 13.66 -10.42
N LEU A 91 2.34 13.51 -11.76
CA LEU A 91 2.65 12.25 -12.43
C LEU A 91 4.15 11.93 -12.46
N SER A 92 5.03 12.90 -12.20
CA SER A 92 6.48 12.66 -12.19
C SER A 92 6.86 11.59 -11.17
N GLY A 93 6.24 11.60 -9.99
CA GLY A 93 6.50 10.61 -8.94
C GLY A 93 6.18 9.18 -9.38
N PRO A 94 4.91 8.87 -9.72
CA PRO A 94 4.50 7.56 -10.24
C PRO A 94 5.29 7.11 -11.47
N PHE A 95 5.65 8.05 -12.36
CA PHE A 95 6.40 7.76 -13.57
C PHE A 95 7.81 7.26 -13.25
N LEU A 96 8.54 8.01 -12.42
CA LEU A 96 9.92 7.66 -12.04
C LEU A 96 9.97 6.36 -11.25
N MET A 97 8.99 6.12 -10.36
CA MET A 97 8.87 4.85 -9.64
C MET A 97 8.58 3.68 -10.59
N ALA A 98 7.74 3.87 -11.60
CA ALA A 98 7.50 2.84 -12.62
C ALA A 98 8.75 2.57 -13.48
N ALA A 99 9.39 3.64 -13.97
CA ALA A 99 10.56 3.56 -14.84
C ALA A 99 11.76 2.90 -14.15
N SER A 100 11.89 3.07 -12.84
CA SER A 100 12.96 2.44 -12.04
C SER A 100 13.04 0.92 -12.21
N VAL A 101 11.91 0.22 -12.43
CA VAL A 101 11.88 -1.23 -12.64
C VAL A 101 12.75 -1.62 -13.82
N ILE A 102 12.65 -0.87 -14.92
CA ILE A 102 13.42 -1.13 -16.13
C ILE A 102 14.91 -0.91 -15.85
N PHE A 103 15.26 0.19 -15.16
CA PHE A 103 16.65 0.48 -14.84
C PHE A 103 17.27 -0.54 -13.89
N MET A 104 16.55 -0.93 -12.83
CA MET A 104 17.04 -1.93 -11.87
C MET A 104 17.24 -3.32 -12.50
N LEU A 105 16.38 -3.70 -13.44
CA LEU A 105 16.41 -5.05 -14.02
C LEU A 105 17.31 -5.16 -15.24
N PHE A 106 17.47 -4.08 -16.02
CA PHE A 106 18.11 -4.15 -17.35
C PHE A 106 19.25 -3.17 -17.57
N VAL A 107 19.49 -2.22 -16.66
CA VAL A 107 20.55 -1.20 -16.81
C VAL A 107 21.53 -1.29 -15.66
N ASP A 108 21.15 -0.82 -14.49
CA ASP A 108 21.97 -0.80 -13.28
C ASP A 108 21.10 -0.52 -12.05
N LEU A 109 21.39 -1.23 -10.95
CA LEU A 109 20.64 -1.11 -9.70
C LEU A 109 20.75 0.31 -9.10
N GLN A 110 21.90 0.97 -9.22
CA GLN A 110 22.13 2.30 -8.66
C GLN A 110 21.30 3.36 -9.41
N TYR A 111 21.25 3.31 -10.74
CA TYR A 111 20.38 4.23 -11.48
C TYR A 111 18.91 4.03 -11.15
N GLY A 112 18.49 2.76 -11.02
CA GLY A 112 17.14 2.45 -10.58
C GLY A 112 16.83 2.97 -9.16
N SER A 113 17.78 2.89 -8.22
CA SER A 113 17.57 3.37 -6.85
C SER A 113 17.45 4.89 -6.82
N TRP A 114 18.23 5.63 -7.61
CA TRP A 114 18.08 7.08 -7.79
C TRP A 114 16.72 7.47 -8.36
N LEU A 115 16.16 6.67 -9.28
CA LEU A 115 14.80 6.87 -9.79
C LEU A 115 13.74 6.64 -8.70
N PHE A 116 13.89 5.64 -7.82
CA PHE A 116 13.02 5.49 -6.64
C PHE A 116 13.10 6.70 -5.71
N THR A 117 14.30 7.18 -5.41
CA THR A 117 14.52 8.35 -4.54
C THR A 117 13.88 9.61 -5.13
N THR A 118 14.12 9.87 -6.42
CA THR A 118 13.54 11.03 -7.11
C THR A 118 12.01 10.91 -7.25
N GLY A 119 11.51 9.70 -7.56
CA GLY A 119 10.07 9.45 -7.64
C GLY A 119 9.36 9.65 -6.30
N SER A 120 9.94 9.13 -5.22
CA SER A 120 9.40 9.29 -3.85
C SER A 120 9.47 10.73 -3.35
N PHE A 121 10.46 11.51 -3.78
CA PHE A 121 10.50 12.95 -3.57
C PHE A 121 9.26 13.63 -4.18
N PHE A 122 8.93 13.37 -5.45
CA PHE A 122 7.74 13.95 -6.10
C PHE A 122 6.42 13.45 -5.50
N VAL A 123 6.34 12.18 -5.08
CA VAL A 123 5.17 11.67 -4.34
C VAL A 123 5.01 12.42 -3.02
N THR A 124 6.11 12.66 -2.29
CA THR A 124 6.10 13.44 -1.04
C THR A 124 5.66 14.87 -1.30
N LEU A 125 6.20 15.54 -2.33
CA LEU A 125 5.77 16.88 -2.72
C LEU A 125 4.28 16.92 -3.08
N THR A 126 3.77 15.91 -3.77
CA THR A 126 2.35 15.78 -4.09
C THR A 126 1.50 15.77 -2.82
N LEU A 127 1.87 14.95 -1.83
CA LEU A 127 1.16 14.85 -0.56
C LEU A 127 1.29 16.13 0.31
N LEU A 128 2.46 16.78 0.32
CA LEU A 128 2.65 18.07 0.98
C LEU A 128 1.80 19.16 0.31
N HIS A 129 1.68 19.14 -1.02
CA HIS A 129 0.84 20.07 -1.76
C HIS A 129 -0.65 19.89 -1.39
N ILE A 130 -1.11 18.66 -1.15
CA ILE A 130 -2.45 18.40 -0.62
C ILE A 130 -2.62 19.05 0.76
N CYS A 131 -1.61 18.99 1.64
CA CYS A 131 -1.67 19.61 2.97
C CYS A 131 -1.82 21.13 2.90
N ILE A 132 -1.19 21.78 1.91
CA ILE A 132 -1.33 23.23 1.67
C ILE A 132 -2.75 23.57 1.23
N ILE A 133 -3.35 22.77 0.35
CA ILE A 133 -4.73 23.01 -0.12
C ILE A 133 -5.75 22.70 0.99
N GLN A 134 -5.55 21.61 1.74
CA GLN A 134 -6.48 21.10 2.74
C GLN A 134 -5.73 20.75 4.04
N PRO A 135 -5.50 21.73 4.94
CA PRO A 135 -4.77 21.51 6.18
C PRO A 135 -5.60 20.71 7.18
N LYS A 136 -5.54 19.39 7.07
CA LYS A 136 -6.27 18.42 7.89
C LYS A 136 -5.30 17.36 8.41
N ILE A 137 -5.53 16.92 9.65
CA ILE A 137 -4.64 15.98 10.35
C ILE A 137 -4.33 14.71 9.53
N TYR A 138 -5.33 14.16 8.85
CA TYR A 138 -5.15 12.97 8.03
C TYR A 138 -4.26 13.20 6.80
N HIS A 139 -4.27 14.38 6.18
CA HIS A 139 -3.35 14.71 5.10
C HIS A 139 -1.91 14.82 5.58
N TYR A 140 -1.68 15.40 6.76
CA TYR A 140 -0.35 15.43 7.36
C TYR A 140 0.18 14.02 7.64
N ILE A 141 -0.67 13.12 8.16
CA ILE A 141 -0.31 11.71 8.37
C ILE A 141 0.07 11.04 7.03
N MET A 142 -0.72 11.24 5.97
CA MET A 142 -0.37 10.73 4.64
C MET A 142 0.97 11.30 4.13
N ALA A 143 1.21 12.60 4.29
CA ALA A 143 2.45 13.26 3.87
C ALA A 143 3.68 12.73 4.62
N ILE A 144 3.54 12.42 5.91
CA ILE A 144 4.60 11.73 6.67
C ILE A 144 4.85 10.32 6.10
N GLY A 145 3.81 9.61 5.66
CA GLY A 145 3.97 8.36 4.92
C GLY A 145 4.82 8.57 3.65
N GLY A 146 4.52 9.60 2.86
CA GLY A 146 5.33 9.99 1.70
C GLY A 146 6.79 10.27 2.07
N ALA A 147 7.02 11.08 3.10
CA ALA A 147 8.36 11.40 3.59
C ALA A 147 9.11 10.13 4.06
N SER A 148 8.40 9.18 4.68
CA SER A 148 8.98 7.90 5.09
C SER A 148 9.46 7.09 3.88
N LEU A 149 8.69 7.07 2.78
CA LEU A 149 9.13 6.46 1.52
C LEU A 149 10.41 7.10 0.98
N PHE A 150 10.45 8.44 0.98
CA PHE A 150 11.60 9.19 0.49
C PHE A 150 12.86 8.93 1.32
N ILE A 151 12.74 8.97 2.65
CA ILE A 151 13.86 8.67 3.57
C ILE A 151 14.35 7.23 3.34
N GLY A 152 13.44 6.25 3.27
CA GLY A 152 13.81 4.86 3.02
C GLY A 152 14.54 4.67 1.69
N ASN A 153 14.09 5.34 0.62
CA ASN A 153 14.75 5.28 -0.69
C ASN A 153 16.09 6.00 -0.73
N LEU A 154 16.20 7.15 -0.08
CA LEU A 154 17.48 7.86 0.02
C LEU A 154 18.54 6.99 0.70
N LEU A 155 18.18 6.36 1.83
CA LEU A 155 19.05 5.43 2.54
C LEU A 155 19.38 4.19 1.68
N PHE A 156 18.40 3.65 0.94
CA PHE A 156 18.63 2.55 0.01
C PHE A 156 19.64 2.90 -1.09
N THR A 157 19.51 4.09 -1.68
CA THR A 157 20.44 4.61 -2.69
C THR A 157 21.85 4.84 -2.11
N MET A 158 21.94 5.16 -0.82
CA MET A 158 23.21 5.27 -0.09
C MET A 158 23.82 3.91 0.31
N GLY A 159 23.17 2.79 -0.05
CA GLY A 159 23.68 1.44 0.19
C GLY A 159 23.24 0.84 1.54
N ALA A 160 22.31 1.46 2.26
CA ALA A 160 21.78 0.89 3.49
C ALA A 160 21.06 -0.44 3.21
N PRO A 161 21.29 -1.50 4.01
CA PRO A 161 20.66 -2.79 3.80
C PRO A 161 19.16 -2.71 4.07
N VAL A 162 18.38 -3.51 3.31
CA VAL A 162 16.91 -3.45 3.34
C VAL A 162 16.32 -3.61 4.75
N PHE A 163 16.90 -4.46 5.60
CA PHE A 163 16.37 -4.69 6.95
C PHE A 163 16.46 -3.46 7.88
N GLU A 164 17.33 -2.49 7.59
CA GLU A 164 17.43 -1.24 8.36
C GLU A 164 16.42 -0.19 7.89
N ILE A 165 16.05 -0.24 6.60
CA ILE A 165 15.19 0.76 5.97
C ILE A 165 13.73 0.29 5.79
N VAL A 166 13.46 -1.01 5.91
CA VAL A 166 12.14 -1.59 5.61
C VAL A 166 11.03 -0.98 6.45
N ILE A 167 11.33 -0.50 7.66
CA ILE A 167 10.35 0.16 8.51
C ILE A 167 9.97 1.54 7.96
N TRP A 168 10.90 2.31 7.39
CA TRP A 168 10.59 3.54 6.65
C TRP A 168 9.69 3.24 5.45
N TRP A 169 10.01 2.19 4.69
CA TRP A 169 9.19 1.74 3.55
C TRP A 169 7.81 1.23 3.98
N MET A 170 7.70 0.53 5.10
CA MET A 170 6.44 0.11 5.70
C MET A 170 5.58 1.31 6.12
N GLY A 171 6.22 2.37 6.62
CA GLY A 171 5.55 3.61 7.00
C GLY A 171 4.76 4.25 5.86
N PHE A 172 5.23 4.13 4.62
CA PHE A 172 4.54 4.71 3.47
C PHE A 172 3.10 4.19 3.29
N PRO A 173 2.84 2.91 2.98
CA PRO A 173 1.49 2.41 2.83
C PRO A 173 0.74 2.45 4.17
N VAL A 174 1.40 2.15 5.30
CA VAL A 174 0.71 2.09 6.60
C VAL A 174 0.16 3.46 7.02
N LEU A 175 1.00 4.50 7.00
CA LEU A 175 0.57 5.85 7.38
C LEU A 175 -0.40 6.46 6.36
N THR A 176 -0.22 6.19 5.06
CA THR A 176 -1.18 6.67 4.04
C THR A 176 -2.55 6.04 4.22
N ILE A 177 -2.62 4.72 4.44
CA ILE A 177 -3.87 4.01 4.75
C ILE A 177 -4.49 4.56 6.04
N PHE A 178 -3.70 4.73 7.11
CA PHE A 178 -4.18 5.30 8.37
C PHE A 178 -4.76 6.70 8.21
N GLY A 179 -4.10 7.56 7.43
CA GLY A 179 -4.63 8.87 7.05
C GLY A 179 -5.96 8.76 6.31
N GLU A 180 -6.03 7.94 5.27
CA GLU A 180 -7.27 7.71 4.50
C GLU A 180 -8.41 7.19 5.39
N ARG A 181 -8.11 6.25 6.30
CA ARG A 181 -9.11 5.72 7.24
C ARG A 181 -9.62 6.80 8.19
N LEU A 182 -8.74 7.66 8.69
CA LEU A 182 -9.14 8.78 9.52
C LEU A 182 -9.99 9.80 8.74
N GLU A 183 -9.68 10.03 7.47
CA GLU A 183 -10.49 10.86 6.57
C GLU A 183 -11.91 10.29 6.39
N LEU A 184 -12.03 8.99 6.10
CA LEU A 184 -13.32 8.33 5.90
C LEU A 184 -14.14 8.23 7.19
N ASN A 185 -13.47 8.08 8.34
CA ASN A 185 -14.11 8.08 9.66
C ASN A 185 -14.61 9.45 10.12
N ARG A 186 -14.47 10.53 9.32
CA ARG A 186 -15.14 11.81 9.58
C ARG A 186 -16.65 11.67 9.76
N ILE A 187 -17.25 10.66 9.13
CA ILE A 187 -18.68 10.34 9.24
C ILE A 187 -19.00 9.79 10.64
N MET A 188 -18.09 9.00 11.20
CA MET A 188 -18.22 8.40 12.53
C MET A 188 -17.96 9.39 13.66
N ARG A 189 -17.27 10.50 13.38
CA ARG A 189 -16.91 11.57 14.34
C ARG A 189 -16.34 11.00 15.64
N PRO A 190 -15.20 10.28 15.61
CA PRO A 190 -14.59 9.74 16.82
C PRO A 190 -14.32 10.88 17.83
N PRO A 191 -14.44 10.62 19.15
CA PRO A 191 -14.20 11.63 20.18
C PRO A 191 -12.83 12.31 20.02
N LYS A 192 -12.72 13.60 20.34
CA LYS A 192 -11.44 14.34 20.24
C LYS A 192 -10.28 13.62 20.94
N LYS A 193 -10.53 13.02 22.12
CA LYS A 193 -9.54 12.20 22.84
C LYS A 193 -9.03 11.03 22.01
N ALA A 194 -9.92 10.36 21.28
CA ALA A 194 -9.54 9.25 20.40
C ALA A 194 -8.71 9.74 19.21
N GLN A 195 -9.05 10.90 18.62
CA GLN A 195 -8.25 11.48 17.54
C GLN A 195 -6.83 11.83 18.00
N TRP A 196 -6.69 12.46 19.18
CA TRP A 196 -5.37 12.77 19.75
C TRP A 196 -4.58 11.52 20.14
N ALA A 197 -5.24 10.48 20.67
CA ALA A 197 -4.59 9.20 20.92
C ALA A 197 -4.03 8.59 19.63
N PHE A 198 -4.79 8.64 18.54
CA PHE A 198 -4.34 8.17 17.24
C PHE A 198 -3.10 8.93 16.76
N VAL A 199 -3.12 10.25 16.83
CA VAL A 199 -1.95 11.10 16.48
C VAL A 199 -0.74 10.77 17.35
N ALA A 200 -0.94 10.55 18.66
CA ALA A 200 0.13 10.16 19.57
C ALA A 200 0.73 8.80 19.18
N PHE A 201 -0.09 7.81 18.79
CA PHE A 201 0.43 6.53 18.32
C PHE A 201 1.25 6.66 17.04
N ILE A 202 0.80 7.48 16.08
CA ILE A 202 1.58 7.77 14.87
C ILE A 202 2.91 8.47 15.20
N PHE A 203 2.89 9.43 16.12
CA PHE A 203 4.10 10.10 16.58
C PHE A 203 5.10 9.12 17.21
N VAL A 204 4.62 8.23 18.11
CA VAL A 204 5.45 7.18 18.71
C VAL A 204 5.99 6.21 17.65
N TRP A 205 5.20 5.90 16.62
CA TRP A 205 5.62 5.04 15.51
C TRP A 205 6.79 5.66 14.73
N ILE A 206 6.71 6.97 14.42
CA ILE A 206 7.77 7.70 13.70
C ILE A 206 9.02 7.81 14.58
N LEU A 207 8.85 8.16 15.86
CA LEU A 207 9.96 8.25 16.81
C LEU A 207 10.65 6.90 16.98
N GLY A 208 9.89 5.81 17.09
CA GLY A 208 10.41 4.44 17.13
C GLY A 208 11.19 4.10 15.87
N THR A 209 10.68 4.49 14.70
CA THR A 209 11.36 4.27 13.41
C THR A 209 12.68 5.03 13.32
N ALA A 210 12.73 6.28 13.79
CA ALA A 210 13.98 7.04 13.88
C ALA A 210 14.95 6.43 14.91
N LEU A 211 14.44 5.98 16.05
CA LEU A 211 15.23 5.37 17.12
C LEU A 211 15.84 4.02 16.72
N LEU A 212 15.29 3.31 15.72
CA LEU A 212 15.90 2.08 15.19
C LEU A 212 17.36 2.27 14.78
N HIS A 213 17.73 3.46 14.30
CA HIS A 213 19.10 3.80 13.87
C HIS A 213 20.08 4.02 15.02
N VAL A 214 19.58 4.22 16.25
CA VAL A 214 20.41 4.44 17.45
C VAL A 214 20.34 3.23 18.37
N ASN A 215 19.14 2.70 18.60
CA ASN A 215 18.89 1.52 19.41
C ASN A 215 17.77 0.69 18.79
N ARG A 216 18.17 -0.34 18.05
CA ARG A 216 17.26 -1.21 17.29
C ARG A 216 16.19 -1.87 18.16
N VAL A 217 16.51 -2.28 19.38
CA VAL A 217 15.55 -2.97 20.27
C VAL A 217 14.46 -2.01 20.73
N HIS A 218 14.85 -0.86 21.29
CA HIS A 218 13.88 0.12 21.80
C HIS A 218 13.06 0.75 20.67
N GLY A 219 13.70 1.11 19.55
CA GLY A 219 13.01 1.61 18.37
C GLY A 219 11.96 0.62 17.87
N TRP A 220 12.33 -0.66 17.76
CA TRP A 220 11.41 -1.72 17.35
C TRP A 220 10.21 -1.88 18.29
N HIS A 221 10.43 -1.90 19.61
CA HIS A 221 9.34 -1.99 20.58
C HIS A 221 8.37 -0.81 20.47
N LEU A 222 8.87 0.42 20.29
CA LEU A 222 8.00 1.59 20.08
C LEU A 222 7.16 1.45 18.81
N VAL A 223 7.74 0.98 17.70
CA VAL A 223 7.03 0.71 16.44
C VAL A 223 5.96 -0.37 16.63
N MET A 224 6.25 -1.45 17.35
CA MET A 224 5.27 -2.55 17.55
C MET A 224 4.16 -2.18 18.53
N VAL A 225 4.47 -1.51 19.65
CA VAL A 225 3.45 -1.00 20.60
C VAL A 225 2.52 -0.02 19.90
N SER A 226 3.06 0.92 19.14
CA SER A 226 2.26 1.89 18.39
C SER A 226 1.43 1.23 17.28
N THR A 227 1.99 0.23 16.58
CA THR A 227 1.25 -0.57 15.58
C THR A 227 0.07 -1.30 16.23
N LEU A 228 0.29 -1.97 17.36
CA LEU A 228 -0.76 -2.66 18.12
C LEU A 228 -1.84 -1.69 18.60
N ALA A 229 -1.43 -0.57 19.22
CA ALA A 229 -2.35 0.44 19.72
C ALA A 229 -3.19 1.07 18.59
N THR A 230 -2.58 1.33 17.44
CA THR A 230 -3.26 1.87 16.26
C THR A 230 -4.24 0.86 15.67
N ALA A 231 -3.88 -0.42 15.61
CA ALA A 231 -4.77 -1.48 15.15
C ALA A 231 -6.00 -1.64 16.06
N ILE A 232 -5.80 -1.64 17.38
CA ILE A 232 -6.89 -1.66 18.37
C ILE A 232 -7.76 -0.41 18.23
N TRP A 233 -7.16 0.75 18.00
CA TRP A 233 -7.89 1.98 17.75
C TRP A 233 -8.77 1.89 16.50
N LEU A 234 -8.24 1.37 15.39
CA LEU A 234 -8.97 1.17 14.15
C LEU A 234 -10.14 0.20 14.35
N ILE A 235 -9.90 -0.93 15.02
CA ILE A 235 -11.00 -1.81 15.41
C ILE A 235 -12.01 -1.05 16.26
N LYS A 236 -11.60 -0.19 17.20
CA LYS A 236 -12.54 0.49 18.12
C LYS A 236 -13.26 1.70 17.54
N TYR A 237 -12.79 2.32 16.46
CA TYR A 237 -13.37 3.58 15.97
C TYR A 237 -13.67 3.60 14.48
N ASP A 238 -13.18 2.65 13.69
CA ASP A 238 -13.44 2.62 12.25
C ASP A 238 -14.89 2.21 11.94
N ILE A 239 -15.42 2.81 10.87
CA ILE A 239 -16.76 2.53 10.32
C ILE A 239 -16.92 1.08 9.84
N ALA A 240 -15.82 0.36 9.55
CA ALA A 240 -15.81 -1.03 9.08
C ALA A 240 -16.71 -1.96 9.90
N ARG A 241 -16.75 -1.81 11.23
CA ARG A 241 -17.60 -2.64 12.10
C ARG A 241 -19.10 -2.40 11.92
N LYS A 242 -19.48 -1.21 11.45
CA LYS A 242 -20.87 -0.90 11.12
C LYS A 242 -21.18 -1.38 9.71
N THR A 243 -20.29 -1.13 8.75
CA THR A 243 -20.49 -1.49 7.34
C THR A 243 -20.39 -2.98 7.06
N ILE A 244 -19.93 -3.80 8.02
CA ILE A 244 -19.99 -5.27 7.90
C ILE A 244 -21.43 -5.80 7.75
N LYS A 245 -22.42 -5.02 8.21
CA LYS A 245 -23.85 -5.31 8.06
C LYS A 245 -24.45 -4.77 6.76
N SER A 246 -23.68 -4.04 5.96
CA SER A 246 -24.11 -3.51 4.66
C SER A 246 -24.20 -4.64 3.61
N VAL A 247 -24.33 -4.27 2.33
CA VAL A 247 -24.41 -5.22 1.21
C VAL A 247 -23.27 -4.99 0.20
N GLN A 248 -23.00 -6.00 -0.63
CA GLN A 248 -22.10 -5.93 -1.77
C GLN A 248 -20.69 -5.38 -1.44
N TRP A 249 -20.17 -4.43 -2.23
CA TRP A 249 -18.84 -3.84 -2.08
C TRP A 249 -18.59 -3.28 -0.68
N THR A 250 -19.58 -2.62 -0.07
CA THR A 250 -19.41 -2.03 1.26
C THR A 250 -19.20 -3.11 2.33
N LYS A 251 -19.91 -4.23 2.24
CA LYS A 251 -19.72 -5.39 3.14
C LYS A 251 -18.39 -6.09 2.90
N TYR A 252 -18.01 -6.27 1.63
CA TYR A 252 -16.74 -6.88 1.27
C TYR A 252 -15.55 -6.05 1.76
N SER A 253 -15.58 -4.73 1.52
CA SER A 253 -14.57 -3.79 2.01
C SER A 253 -14.45 -3.86 3.53
N ALA A 254 -15.58 -3.94 4.26
CA ALA A 254 -15.57 -4.12 5.71
C ALA A 254 -14.87 -5.42 6.16
N TRP A 255 -15.08 -6.55 5.48
CA TRP A 255 -14.38 -7.80 5.78
C TRP A 255 -12.87 -7.65 5.61
N CYS A 256 -12.43 -7.09 4.48
CA CYS A 256 -11.02 -6.84 4.21
C CYS A 256 -10.39 -5.87 5.24
N LEU A 257 -11.10 -4.81 5.62
CA LEU A 257 -10.62 -3.84 6.61
C LEU A 257 -10.41 -4.52 7.97
N LEU A 258 -11.43 -5.25 8.46
CA LEU A 258 -11.38 -5.88 9.78
C LEU A 258 -10.35 -7.02 9.85
N SER A 259 -10.23 -7.84 8.80
CA SER A 259 -9.20 -8.88 8.75
C SER A 259 -7.80 -8.27 8.72
N GLY A 260 -7.59 -7.20 7.96
CA GLY A 260 -6.33 -6.44 7.94
C GLY A 260 -5.95 -5.87 9.30
N TYR A 261 -6.92 -5.33 10.06
CA TYR A 261 -6.64 -4.86 11.42
C TYR A 261 -6.25 -6.02 12.36
N GLY A 262 -6.87 -7.19 12.20
CA GLY A 262 -6.46 -8.40 12.91
C GLY A 262 -5.00 -8.75 12.67
N TRP A 263 -4.53 -8.67 11.42
CA TRP A 263 -3.12 -8.91 11.09
C TRP A 263 -2.16 -7.88 11.69
N LEU A 264 -2.55 -6.60 11.80
CA LEU A 264 -1.72 -5.61 12.50
C LEU A 264 -1.64 -5.88 14.01
N ILE A 265 -2.72 -6.36 14.63
CA ILE A 265 -2.69 -6.79 16.04
C ILE A 265 -1.69 -7.93 16.20
N LEU A 266 -1.77 -8.95 15.35
CA LEU A 266 -0.83 -10.07 15.37
C LEU A 266 0.61 -9.59 15.11
N THR A 267 0.82 -8.69 14.14
CA THR A 267 2.14 -8.09 13.90
C THR A 267 2.69 -7.44 15.17
N GLY A 268 1.88 -6.62 15.86
CA GLY A 268 2.30 -5.96 17.09
C GLY A 268 2.63 -6.95 18.22
N ILE A 269 1.82 -7.98 18.42
CA ILE A 269 2.04 -9.01 19.45
C ILE A 269 3.30 -9.82 19.15
N PHE A 270 3.37 -10.45 17.96
CA PHE A 270 4.50 -11.29 17.58
C PHE A 270 5.78 -10.46 17.44
N GLY A 271 5.68 -9.22 16.95
CA GLY A 271 6.82 -8.31 16.88
C GLY A 271 7.42 -8.00 18.26
N LEU A 272 6.59 -7.81 19.28
CA LEU A 272 7.08 -7.60 20.66
C LEU A 272 7.71 -8.85 21.26
N ILE A 273 7.22 -10.04 20.90
CA ILE A 273 7.75 -11.32 21.44
C ILE A 273 9.09 -11.68 20.79
N TYR A 274 9.20 -11.56 19.47
CA TYR A 274 10.32 -12.11 18.71
C TYR A 274 11.36 -11.07 18.26
N GLY A 275 11.05 -9.77 18.33
CA GLY A 275 11.95 -8.72 17.83
C GLY A 275 12.03 -8.66 16.29
N LEU A 276 12.82 -7.72 15.76
CA LEU A 276 13.10 -7.61 14.31
C LEU A 276 14.46 -8.20 13.96
N SER A 277 14.47 -9.46 13.51
CA SER A 277 15.66 -10.10 12.92
C SER A 277 16.10 -9.39 11.63
N ALA A 278 17.37 -9.51 11.24
CA ALA A 278 17.86 -8.93 9.98
C ALA A 278 17.42 -9.72 8.73
N ALA A 279 17.15 -11.01 8.89
CA ALA A 279 16.66 -11.90 7.85
C ALA A 279 16.02 -13.14 8.49
N GLY A 280 15.51 -14.05 7.66
CA GLY A 280 15.02 -15.36 8.09
C GLY A 280 13.50 -15.46 8.22
N PRO A 281 12.99 -16.61 8.72
CA PRO A 281 11.55 -16.90 8.77
C PRO A 281 10.74 -15.91 9.60
N ILE A 282 11.23 -15.50 10.77
CA ILE A 282 10.52 -14.54 11.64
C ILE A 282 10.42 -13.17 10.96
N TYR A 283 11.52 -12.71 10.34
CA TYR A 283 11.51 -11.48 9.55
C TYR A 283 10.50 -11.54 8.40
N ASP A 284 10.44 -12.68 7.71
CA ASP A 284 9.48 -12.93 6.65
C ASP A 284 8.02 -12.87 7.17
N ALA A 285 7.72 -13.59 8.25
CA ALA A 285 6.40 -13.61 8.86
C ALA A 285 5.91 -12.22 9.28
N LEU A 286 6.75 -11.46 10.00
CA LEU A 286 6.39 -10.12 10.48
C LEU A 286 6.07 -9.17 9.34
N LEU A 287 6.90 -9.14 8.30
CA LEU A 287 6.66 -8.28 7.14
C LEU A 287 5.44 -8.71 6.34
N HIS A 288 5.22 -10.01 6.15
CA HIS A 288 4.06 -10.48 5.39
C HIS A 288 2.74 -10.34 6.17
N MET A 289 2.75 -10.37 7.51
CA MET A 289 1.59 -9.96 8.30
C MET A 289 1.17 -8.51 8.00
N VAL A 290 2.13 -7.60 7.86
CA VAL A 290 1.82 -6.21 7.49
C VAL A 290 1.48 -6.07 6.01
N PHE A 291 2.38 -6.45 5.11
CA PHE A 291 2.20 -6.17 3.68
C PHE A 291 1.10 -7.03 3.06
N VAL A 292 1.04 -8.33 3.36
CA VAL A 292 -0.01 -9.20 2.81
C VAL A 292 -1.26 -9.18 3.67
N GLY A 293 -1.10 -9.34 4.98
CA GLY A 293 -2.23 -9.38 5.91
C GLY A 293 -3.00 -8.06 5.98
N PHE A 294 -2.30 -6.94 6.09
CA PHE A 294 -2.91 -5.62 6.19
C PHE A 294 -2.96 -4.87 4.85
N VAL A 295 -1.83 -4.59 4.20
CA VAL A 295 -1.79 -3.70 3.01
C VAL A 295 -2.54 -4.30 1.81
N PHE A 296 -2.35 -5.57 1.48
CA PHE A 296 -3.12 -6.21 0.39
C PHE A 296 -4.60 -6.32 0.70
N SER A 297 -4.99 -6.51 1.97
CA SER A 297 -6.40 -6.43 2.37
C SER A 297 -6.98 -5.04 2.09
N MET A 298 -6.22 -3.98 2.32
CA MET A 298 -6.63 -2.60 1.99
C MET A 298 -6.74 -2.40 0.47
N ILE A 299 -5.79 -2.91 -0.31
CA ILE A 299 -5.88 -2.90 -1.79
C ILE A 299 -7.16 -3.60 -2.25
N PHE A 300 -7.46 -4.78 -1.70
CA PHE A 300 -8.68 -5.51 -2.03
C PHE A 300 -9.94 -4.71 -1.63
N ALA A 301 -9.93 -4.09 -0.45
CA ALA A 301 -11.05 -3.31 0.07
C ALA A 301 -11.36 -2.06 -0.77
N HIS A 302 -10.33 -1.42 -1.33
CA HIS A 302 -10.43 -0.14 -2.05
C HIS A 302 -10.43 -0.30 -3.58
N ALA A 303 -10.22 -1.50 -4.12
CA ALA A 303 -10.18 -1.73 -5.57
C ALA A 303 -11.43 -1.22 -6.31
N SER A 304 -12.62 -1.31 -5.69
CA SER A 304 -13.88 -0.81 -6.25
C SER A 304 -13.95 0.72 -6.34
N VAL A 305 -13.01 1.44 -5.73
CA VAL A 305 -12.90 2.91 -5.77
C VAL A 305 -11.70 3.33 -6.63
N ILE A 306 -10.53 2.73 -6.38
CA ILE A 306 -9.26 3.07 -7.06
C ILE A 306 -9.34 2.78 -8.56
N ILE A 307 -9.88 1.63 -8.95
CA ILE A 307 -9.86 1.25 -10.37
C ILE A 307 -10.83 2.10 -11.20
N PRO A 308 -12.07 2.38 -10.75
CA PRO A 308 -12.92 3.33 -11.46
C PRO A 308 -12.35 4.75 -11.51
N SER A 309 -11.69 5.25 -10.45
CA SER A 309 -11.12 6.60 -10.47
C SER A 309 -9.95 6.75 -11.45
N LEU A 310 -9.19 5.67 -11.69
CA LEU A 310 -8.02 5.68 -12.57
C LEU A 310 -8.29 5.21 -14.00
N SER A 311 -9.21 4.27 -14.21
CA SER A 311 -9.55 3.76 -15.55
C SER A 311 -10.83 4.36 -16.14
N GLY A 312 -11.66 5.00 -15.32
CA GLY A 312 -13.04 5.37 -15.68
C GLY A 312 -13.98 4.19 -15.86
N LYS A 313 -13.57 2.96 -15.51
CA LYS A 313 -14.37 1.75 -15.68
C LYS A 313 -14.91 1.26 -14.35
N ILE A 314 -16.22 1.08 -14.28
CA ILE A 314 -16.90 0.53 -13.10
C ILE A 314 -16.63 -0.98 -13.03
N ILE A 315 -16.46 -1.50 -11.80
CA ILE A 315 -16.34 -2.93 -11.52
C ILE A 315 -17.66 -3.41 -10.92
N PRO A 316 -18.47 -4.21 -11.65
CA PRO A 316 -19.66 -4.84 -11.10
C PRO A 316 -19.33 -5.71 -9.88
N TRP A 317 -20.19 -5.66 -8.86
CA TRP A 317 -20.05 -6.52 -7.69
C TRP A 317 -20.24 -8.00 -8.07
N SER A 318 -19.37 -8.86 -7.53
CA SER A 318 -19.47 -10.32 -7.65
C SER A 318 -19.06 -11.01 -6.36
N ARG A 319 -19.77 -12.08 -5.98
CA ARG A 319 -19.39 -12.92 -4.83
C ARG A 319 -18.03 -13.59 -4.99
N TYR A 320 -17.53 -13.70 -6.23
CA TYR A 320 -16.20 -14.25 -6.54
C TYR A 320 -15.09 -13.60 -5.72
N PHE A 321 -15.15 -12.29 -5.42
CA PHE A 321 -14.08 -11.58 -4.70
C PHE A 321 -13.82 -12.10 -3.28
N TYR A 322 -14.76 -12.82 -2.66
CA TYR A 322 -14.48 -13.50 -1.39
C TYR A 322 -13.49 -14.66 -1.52
N LEU A 323 -13.43 -15.33 -2.68
CA LEU A 323 -12.50 -16.44 -2.91
C LEU A 323 -11.04 -16.02 -2.78
N PRO A 324 -10.53 -15.02 -3.54
CA PRO A 324 -9.15 -14.57 -3.36
C PRO A 324 -8.91 -13.99 -1.97
N LEU A 325 -9.90 -13.37 -1.31
CA LEU A 325 -9.75 -12.89 0.07
C LEU A 325 -9.53 -14.03 1.07
N VAL A 326 -10.35 -15.09 1.00
CA VAL A 326 -10.21 -16.28 1.85
C VAL A 326 -8.89 -16.98 1.57
N LEU A 327 -8.51 -17.13 0.30
CA LEU A 327 -7.23 -17.70 -0.10
C LEU A 327 -6.06 -16.86 0.43
N LEU A 328 -6.12 -15.53 0.34
CA LEU A 328 -5.07 -14.63 0.83
C LEU A 328 -4.80 -14.83 2.32
N HIS A 329 -5.86 -14.88 3.13
CA HIS A 329 -5.73 -15.03 4.58
C HIS A 329 -5.39 -16.47 5.00
N GLY A 330 -6.05 -17.47 4.41
CA GLY A 330 -5.77 -18.87 4.72
C GLY A 330 -4.33 -19.26 4.38
N SER A 331 -3.85 -18.82 3.22
CA SER A 331 -2.45 -19.04 2.81
C SER A 331 -1.45 -18.28 3.67
N LEU A 332 -1.79 -17.07 4.11
CA LEU A 332 -0.93 -16.30 5.01
C LEU A 332 -0.80 -16.99 6.39
N VAL A 333 -1.89 -17.55 6.93
CA VAL A 333 -1.83 -18.37 8.15
C VAL A 333 -0.90 -19.56 7.98
N ILE A 334 -1.03 -20.30 6.86
CA ILE A 334 -0.14 -21.44 6.54
C ILE A 334 1.31 -20.97 6.46
N ARG A 335 1.57 -19.86 5.75
CA ARG A 335 2.91 -19.29 5.59
C ARG A 335 3.55 -19.01 6.94
N ILE A 336 2.85 -18.25 7.79
CA ILE A 336 3.32 -17.81 9.10
C ILE A 336 3.52 -18.99 10.05
N ALA A 337 2.63 -19.99 10.03
CA ALA A 337 2.82 -21.23 10.78
C ALA A 337 4.11 -21.93 10.34
N GLY A 338 4.37 -22.02 9.03
CA GLY A 338 5.63 -22.53 8.49
C GLY A 338 6.85 -21.73 8.95
N ASP A 339 6.75 -20.40 9.01
CA ASP A 339 7.84 -19.54 9.49
C ASP A 339 8.18 -19.76 10.97
N PHE A 340 7.17 -19.78 11.85
CA PHE A 340 7.39 -19.96 13.28
C PHE A 340 7.76 -21.39 13.67
N LEU A 341 7.27 -22.38 12.93
CA LEU A 341 7.64 -23.78 13.15
C LEU A 341 8.95 -24.19 12.45
N GLY A 342 9.52 -23.31 11.63
CA GLY A 342 10.75 -23.59 10.88
C GLY A 342 10.58 -24.56 9.70
N PHE A 343 9.34 -24.82 9.26
CA PHE A 343 9.05 -25.73 8.15
C PHE A 343 9.00 -25.00 6.81
N TYR A 344 10.11 -25.07 6.06
CA TYR A 344 10.25 -24.48 4.72
C TYR A 344 9.11 -24.87 3.77
N SER A 345 8.74 -26.15 3.71
CA SER A 345 7.73 -26.65 2.77
C SER A 345 6.35 -26.04 3.04
N ILE A 346 5.96 -25.93 4.32
CA ILE A 346 4.69 -25.32 4.72
C ILE A 346 4.68 -23.84 4.35
N ARG A 347 5.77 -23.13 4.67
CA ARG A 347 5.94 -21.73 4.28
C ARG A 347 5.84 -21.53 2.78
N SER A 348 6.51 -22.38 2.01
CA SER A 348 6.54 -22.32 0.54
C SER A 348 5.14 -22.51 -0.05
N ILE A 349 4.39 -23.51 0.42
CA ILE A 349 2.99 -23.74 -0.02
C ILE A 349 2.12 -22.52 0.28
N GLY A 350 2.18 -21.97 1.50
CA GLY A 350 1.48 -20.74 1.84
C GLY A 350 1.83 -19.61 0.87
N SER A 351 3.13 -19.39 0.65
CA SER A 351 3.64 -18.36 -0.25
C SER A 351 3.12 -18.47 -1.69
N TRP A 352 3.09 -19.69 -2.24
CA TRP A 352 2.54 -19.94 -3.57
C TRP A 352 1.06 -19.59 -3.67
N ILE A 353 0.27 -19.99 -2.67
CA ILE A 353 -1.15 -19.69 -2.63
C ILE A 353 -1.39 -18.20 -2.39
N ASN A 354 -0.54 -17.50 -1.63
CA ASN A 354 -0.59 -16.03 -1.50
C ASN A 354 -0.43 -15.33 -2.86
N VAL A 355 0.55 -15.75 -3.67
CA VAL A 355 0.73 -15.21 -5.04
C VAL A 355 -0.50 -15.50 -5.90
N LEU A 356 -0.99 -16.74 -5.87
CA LEU A 356 -2.19 -17.14 -6.59
C LEU A 356 -3.41 -16.29 -6.19
N ALA A 357 -3.61 -16.02 -4.90
CA ALA A 357 -4.72 -15.20 -4.41
C ALA A 357 -4.68 -13.77 -4.98
N ILE A 358 -3.51 -13.15 -5.04
CA ILE A 358 -3.32 -11.81 -5.62
C ILE A 358 -3.63 -11.82 -7.12
N LEU A 359 -3.12 -12.82 -7.85
CA LEU A 359 -3.37 -12.95 -9.29
C LEU A 359 -4.84 -13.24 -9.61
N MET A 360 -5.49 -14.09 -8.80
CA MET A 360 -6.92 -14.36 -8.91
C MET A 360 -7.77 -13.11 -8.67
N PHE A 361 -7.39 -12.28 -7.70
CA PHE A 361 -8.08 -11.00 -7.48
C PHE A 361 -7.94 -10.07 -8.69
N LEU A 362 -6.73 -9.89 -9.20
CA LEU A 362 -6.46 -9.06 -10.38
C LEU A 362 -7.20 -9.58 -11.62
N GLY A 363 -7.15 -10.89 -11.87
CA GLY A 363 -7.88 -11.54 -12.95
C GLY A 363 -9.39 -11.36 -12.82
N GLY A 364 -9.94 -11.51 -11.61
CA GLY A 364 -11.35 -11.28 -11.32
C GLY A 364 -11.79 -9.85 -11.64
N VAL A 365 -10.99 -8.86 -11.25
CA VAL A 365 -11.20 -7.45 -11.60
C VAL A 365 -11.26 -7.26 -13.12
N LEU A 366 -10.27 -7.78 -13.85
CA LEU A 366 -10.19 -7.65 -15.31
C LEU A 366 -11.39 -8.29 -16.02
N VAL A 367 -11.81 -9.48 -15.57
CA VAL A 367 -12.99 -10.16 -16.09
C VAL A 367 -14.26 -9.35 -15.86
N GLN A 368 -14.45 -8.78 -14.67
CA GLN A 368 -15.64 -7.96 -14.37
C GLN A 368 -15.67 -6.67 -15.20
N ILE A 369 -14.52 -6.04 -15.43
CA ILE A 369 -14.39 -4.89 -16.32
C ILE A 369 -14.72 -5.26 -17.77
N GLY A 370 -14.26 -6.43 -18.24
CA GLY A 370 -14.53 -6.94 -19.58
C GLY A 370 -16.01 -7.20 -19.82
N LYS A 371 -16.70 -7.82 -18.86
CA LYS A 371 -18.15 -8.09 -18.94
C LYS A 371 -18.99 -6.82 -19.06
N ASN A 372 -18.55 -5.71 -18.46
CA ASN A 372 -19.26 -4.43 -18.53
C ASN A 372 -19.10 -3.71 -19.88
N ARG A 373 -18.18 -4.13 -20.76
CA ARG A 373 -18.05 -3.60 -22.13
C ARG A 373 -18.95 -4.28 -23.16
N SER A 374 -19.46 -5.47 -22.81
CA SER A 374 -20.30 -6.30 -23.68
C SER A 374 -21.80 -6.03 -23.48
N LYS A 375 -22.15 -5.12 -22.57
CA LYS A 375 -23.48 -4.55 -22.39
C LYS A 375 -23.40 -3.08 -22.75
#